data_AF-A0A7U4J8N1-F1
#
_entry.id   AF-A0A7U4J8N1-F1
#
_cell.length_a   1.000
_cell.length_b   1.000
_cell.length_c   1.000
_cell.angle_alpha   90.00
_cell.angle_beta   90.00
_cell.angle_gamma   90.00
#
_symmetry.space_group_name_H-M   'P 1'
#
loop_
_entity.id
_entity.type
_entity.pdbx_description
1 polymer ?
#
loop_
_entity_poly.entity_id
_entity_poly.type
_entity_poly.pdbx_seq_one_letter_code
_entity_poly.pdbx_strand_id
1 'polypeptide(L)'
;MSKITIALESAVAAVLENSPKDAPQTNRQRVNVDRAFAQILKLIAPRIRHFIRQYGLIGHWDDAEQCCAIAVHRAIQAYEPEKAQFTTFVNWQIRGELQSLRFRLMTDQRPSAKKVEATTVSLSAIALSPDGDEMSPEAMIEDEDALARTEAAASDYLADGAIDSLIDAYVDQLRQVGVEALRRRPRPKREEAALRREGPRLRHATHGIDPTELEKLEAKLSRDREIVARRVFQTATLDDLSTETGVTKERVRQITKRAAKAIAEIAAADPRFAVMAEYGVRAAKRRQPAPSTLAPLLPDASLPHNRLARVRTIDPVELRTPSVAPVASEGVEAIRLAAVPPSAGLH
;
A
#
# COMPACT_ATOMS: atom_id res chain seq x y z
N MET A 1 -18.00 36.83 41.36
CA MET A 1 -17.28 35.89 40.48
C MET A 1 -15.85 35.71 40.97
N SER A 2 -15.25 34.52 40.84
CA SER A 2 -13.84 34.31 41.21
C SER A 2 -12.92 35.16 40.32
N LYS A 3 -11.78 35.62 40.84
CA LYS A 3 -10.75 36.35 40.06
C LYS A 3 -10.34 35.57 38.81
N ILE A 4 -10.28 34.24 38.91
CA ILE A 4 -9.95 33.36 37.79
C ILE A 4 -11.05 33.37 36.73
N THR A 5 -12.32 33.30 37.14
CA THR A 5 -13.46 33.36 36.21
C THR A 5 -13.48 34.69 35.46
N ILE A 6 -13.29 35.82 36.15
CA ILE A 6 -13.28 37.14 35.51
C ILE A 6 -12.12 37.24 34.50
N ALA A 7 -10.92 36.80 34.88
CA ALA A 7 -9.77 36.79 33.98
C ALA A 7 -9.98 35.88 32.76
N LEU A 8 -10.70 34.77 32.94
CA LEU A 8 -11.03 33.86 31.86
C LEU A 8 -12.01 34.47 30.87
N GLU A 9 -13.10 35.06 31.36
CA GLU A 9 -14.09 35.76 30.51
C GLU A 9 -13.44 36.92 29.73
N SER A 10 -12.56 37.68 30.38
CA SER A 10 -11.81 38.76 29.72
C SER A 10 -10.90 38.24 28.59
N ALA A 11 -10.21 37.12 28.82
CA ALA A 11 -9.35 36.53 27.79
C ALA A 11 -10.16 35.96 26.62
N VAL A 12 -11.33 35.36 26.88
CA VAL A 12 -12.24 34.87 25.84
C VAL A 12 -12.81 36.01 25.03
N ALA A 13 -13.23 37.11 25.67
CA ALA A 13 -13.70 38.31 24.99
C ALA A 13 -12.63 38.88 24.04
N ALA A 14 -11.36 38.89 24.46
CA ALA A 14 -10.25 39.33 23.61
C ALA A 14 -10.06 38.43 22.38
N VAL A 15 -10.26 37.11 22.50
CA VAL A 15 -10.22 36.21 21.33
C VAL A 15 -11.37 36.53 20.37
N LEU A 16 -12.59 36.67 20.88
CA LEU A 16 -13.77 36.95 20.07
C LEU A 16 -13.67 38.31 19.33
N GLU A 17 -13.14 39.34 19.99
CA GLU A 17 -12.92 40.66 19.39
C GLU A 17 -11.90 40.64 18.23
N ASN A 18 -10.86 39.81 18.36
CA ASN A 18 -9.77 39.72 17.38
C ASN A 18 -9.97 38.59 16.34
N SER A 19 -11.14 37.95 16.31
CA SER A 19 -11.50 36.86 15.38
C SER A 19 -12.57 37.33 14.38
N PRO A 20 -12.18 37.95 13.25
CA PRO A 20 -13.12 38.45 12.25
C PRO A 20 -13.89 37.30 11.58
N LYS A 21 -15.21 37.47 11.38
CA LYS A 21 -16.05 36.47 10.70
C LYS A 21 -15.93 36.51 9.17
N ASP A 22 -15.81 37.73 8.60
CA ASP A 22 -15.99 37.97 7.16
C ASP A 22 -14.74 38.56 6.47
N ALA A 23 -13.62 38.71 7.19
CA ALA A 23 -12.40 39.35 6.67
C ALA A 23 -11.13 38.58 7.03
N PRO A 24 -10.06 38.66 6.21
CA PRO A 24 -8.79 38.03 6.54
C PRO A 24 -8.20 38.66 7.81
N GLN A 25 -7.84 37.81 8.77
CA GLN A 25 -7.27 38.24 10.04
C GLN A 25 -5.88 38.86 9.84
N THR A 26 -5.69 40.07 10.38
CA THR A 26 -4.39 40.78 10.36
C THR A 26 -3.36 40.11 11.26
N ASN A 27 -2.06 40.32 10.99
CA ASN A 27 -0.98 39.74 11.81
C ASN A 27 -1.09 40.16 13.29
N ARG A 28 -1.47 41.40 13.56
CA ARG A 28 -1.66 41.90 14.94
C ARG A 28 -2.81 41.18 15.66
N GLN A 29 -3.92 40.96 14.96
CA GLN A 29 -5.04 40.20 15.50
C GLN A 29 -4.67 38.75 15.80
N ARG A 30 -3.90 38.09 14.92
CA ARG A 30 -3.40 36.72 15.15
C ARG A 30 -2.58 36.63 16.44
N VAL A 31 -1.59 37.51 16.59
CA VAL A 31 -0.76 37.56 17.81
C VAL A 31 -1.59 37.82 19.07
N ASN A 32 -2.61 38.67 18.99
CA ASN A 32 -3.52 38.92 20.12
C ASN A 32 -4.35 37.68 20.47
N VAL A 33 -4.89 36.98 19.47
CA VAL A 33 -5.61 35.71 19.65
C VAL A 33 -4.70 34.67 20.29
N ASP A 34 -3.49 34.48 19.78
CA ASP A 34 -2.54 33.49 20.31
C ASP A 34 -2.19 33.76 21.78
N ARG A 35 -1.94 35.03 22.13
CA ARG A 35 -1.67 35.44 23.53
C ARG A 35 -2.87 35.19 24.44
N ALA A 36 -4.06 35.57 23.99
CA ALA A 36 -5.28 35.38 24.76
C ALA A 36 -5.61 33.89 24.93
N PHE A 37 -5.41 33.08 23.89
CA PHE A 37 -5.57 31.63 23.94
C PHE A 37 -4.57 30.96 24.90
N ALA A 38 -3.29 31.34 24.84
CA ALA A 38 -2.28 30.86 25.79
C ALA A 38 -2.64 31.22 27.24
N GLN A 39 -3.19 32.42 27.47
CA GLN A 39 -3.66 32.85 28.78
C GLN A 39 -4.86 32.01 29.26
N ILE A 40 -5.81 31.70 28.38
CA ILE A 40 -6.96 30.81 28.67
C ILE A 40 -6.45 29.43 29.10
N LEU A 41 -5.54 28.83 28.34
CA LEU A 41 -4.95 27.52 28.66
C LEU A 41 -4.25 27.55 30.02
N LYS A 42 -3.48 28.61 30.31
CA LYS A 42 -2.82 28.78 31.61
C LYS A 42 -3.81 28.86 32.77
N LEU A 43 -4.93 29.55 32.61
CA LEU A 43 -5.97 29.68 33.63
C LEU A 43 -6.75 28.37 33.86
N ILE A 44 -6.98 27.60 32.80
CA ILE A 44 -7.74 26.34 32.85
C ILE A 44 -6.84 25.14 33.21
N ALA A 45 -5.52 25.25 33.09
CA ALA A 45 -4.57 24.15 33.30
C ALA A 45 -4.84 23.29 34.57
N PRO A 46 -5.10 23.85 35.77
CA PRO A 46 -5.41 23.02 36.95
C PRO A 46 -6.61 22.09 36.75
N ARG A 47 -7.61 22.55 35.99
CA ARG A 47 -8.81 21.78 35.69
C ARG A 47 -8.58 20.73 34.62
N ILE A 48 -7.78 21.04 33.59
CA ILE A 48 -7.32 20.05 32.62
C ILE A 48 -6.60 18.91 33.33
N ARG A 49 -5.65 19.22 34.23
CA ARG A 49 -4.94 18.21 35.02
C ARG A 49 -5.89 17.34 35.85
N HIS A 50 -6.91 17.94 36.45
CA HIS A 50 -7.93 17.20 37.20
C HIS A 50 -8.70 16.23 36.31
N PHE A 51 -9.18 16.69 35.14
CA PHE A 51 -9.94 15.83 34.23
C PHE A 51 -9.07 14.74 33.60
N ILE A 52 -7.83 15.01 33.20
CA ILE A 52 -6.92 13.97 32.66
C ILE A 52 -6.78 12.81 33.66
N ARG A 53 -6.60 13.12 34.95
CA ARG A 53 -6.56 12.09 36.01
C ARG A 53 -7.88 11.36 36.16
N GLN A 54 -9.00 12.09 36.20
CA GLN A 54 -10.34 11.50 36.36
C GLN A 54 -10.69 10.53 35.24
N TYR A 55 -10.26 10.82 34.01
CA TYR A 55 -10.50 9.99 32.83
C TYR A 55 -9.47 8.86 32.66
N GLY A 56 -8.49 8.73 33.57
CA GLY A 56 -7.47 7.67 33.55
C GLY A 56 -6.41 7.85 32.46
N LEU A 57 -6.24 9.06 31.92
CA LEU A 57 -5.37 9.34 30.77
C LEU A 57 -3.96 9.82 31.17
N ILE A 58 -3.50 9.46 32.39
CA ILE A 58 -2.20 9.90 32.91
C ILE A 58 -1.04 9.38 32.05
N GLY A 59 -1.14 8.14 31.55
CA GLY A 59 -0.14 7.56 30.64
C GLY A 59 -0.16 8.14 29.22
N HIS A 60 -1.14 8.98 28.90
CA HIS A 60 -1.31 9.64 27.59
C HIS A 60 -1.42 11.15 27.77
N TRP A 61 -0.55 11.71 28.62
CA TRP A 61 -0.64 13.10 29.05
C TRP A 61 -0.64 14.08 27.87
N ASP A 62 0.32 13.93 26.95
CA ASP A 62 0.52 14.85 25.83
C ASP A 62 -0.69 14.85 24.89
N ASP A 63 -1.22 13.67 24.57
CA ASP A 63 -2.43 13.53 23.73
C ASP A 63 -3.66 14.12 24.42
N ALA A 64 -3.80 13.90 25.73
CA ALA A 64 -4.91 14.40 26.51
C ALA A 64 -4.87 15.93 26.66
N GLU A 65 -3.67 16.52 26.80
CA GLU A 65 -3.47 17.96 26.80
C GLU A 65 -3.85 18.59 25.46
N GLN A 66 -3.43 17.99 24.34
CA GLN A 66 -3.82 18.44 23.01
C GLN A 66 -5.34 18.36 22.77
N CYS A 67 -5.98 17.26 23.18
CA CYS A 67 -7.44 17.13 23.10
C CYS A 67 -8.15 18.20 23.93
N CYS A 68 -7.61 18.55 25.10
CA CYS A 68 -8.14 19.65 25.90
C CYS A 68 -7.96 21.01 25.21
N ALA A 69 -6.83 21.26 24.53
CA ALA A 69 -6.62 22.48 23.77
C ALA A 69 -7.63 22.61 22.60
N ILE A 70 -7.91 21.50 21.89
CA ILE A 70 -8.96 21.44 20.86
C ILE A 70 -10.33 21.73 21.48
N ALA A 71 -10.63 21.15 22.65
CA ALA A 71 -11.87 21.40 23.37
C ALA A 71 -12.05 22.88 23.71
N VAL A 72 -10.99 23.53 24.20
CA VAL A 72 -10.99 24.97 24.52
C VAL A 72 -11.21 25.80 23.26
N HIS A 73 -10.53 25.47 22.16
CA HIS A 73 -10.72 26.15 20.87
C HIS A 73 -12.17 26.05 20.38
N ARG A 74 -12.75 24.84 20.37
CA ARG A 74 -14.16 24.63 20.01
C ARG A 74 -15.11 25.33 20.97
N ALA A 75 -14.79 25.35 22.27
CA ALA A 75 -15.55 26.08 23.27
C ALA A 75 -15.60 27.56 22.94
N ILE A 76 -14.48 28.19 22.54
CA ILE A 76 -14.45 29.61 22.18
C ILE A 76 -15.31 29.88 20.95
N GLN A 77 -15.24 29.02 19.93
CA GLN A 77 -16.00 29.20 18.68
C GLN A 77 -17.51 29.13 18.88
N ALA A 78 -17.97 28.25 19.77
CA ALA A 78 -19.39 28.05 20.07
C ALA A 78 -19.86 28.81 21.33
N TYR A 79 -19.04 29.70 21.88
CA TYR A 79 -19.35 30.37 23.14
C TYR A 79 -20.40 31.47 22.95
N GLU A 80 -21.47 31.39 23.75
CA GLU A 80 -22.51 32.42 23.84
C GLU A 80 -22.55 32.99 25.27
N PRO A 81 -22.02 34.21 25.49
CA PRO A 81 -21.91 34.80 26.84
C PRO A 81 -23.24 34.97 27.58
N GLU A 82 -24.33 35.14 26.84
CA GLU A 82 -25.68 35.34 27.40
C GLU A 82 -26.26 34.05 28.00
N LYS A 83 -25.82 32.88 27.54
CA LYS A 83 -26.38 31.57 27.94
C LYS A 83 -25.70 30.97 29.16
N ALA A 84 -24.38 31.12 29.29
CA ALA A 84 -23.61 30.52 30.37
C ALA A 84 -22.24 31.20 30.57
N GLN A 85 -21.68 31.06 31.77
CA GLN A 85 -20.27 31.37 32.02
C GLN A 85 -19.36 30.41 31.26
N PHE A 86 -18.27 30.92 30.68
CA PHE A 86 -17.32 30.15 29.88
C PHE A 86 -16.72 29.00 30.69
N THR A 87 -16.46 29.19 32.00
CA THR A 87 -15.95 28.13 32.88
C THR A 87 -16.85 26.90 32.94
N THR A 88 -18.17 27.09 32.78
CA THR A 88 -19.15 25.99 32.80
C THR A 88 -19.18 25.32 31.43
N PHE A 89 -19.22 26.14 30.36
CA PHE A 89 -19.28 25.65 29.00
C PHE A 89 -18.04 24.84 28.60
N VAL A 90 -16.85 25.36 28.88
CA VAL A 90 -15.58 24.70 28.54
C VAL A 90 -15.41 23.36 29.27
N ASN A 91 -15.98 23.21 30.46
CA ASN A 91 -15.96 21.92 31.17
C ASN A 91 -16.75 20.83 30.45
N TRP A 92 -17.81 21.18 29.71
CA TRP A 92 -18.52 20.20 28.90
C TRP A 92 -17.70 19.78 27.69
N GLN A 93 -17.07 20.74 27.02
CA GLN A 93 -16.23 20.47 25.86
C GLN A 93 -15.03 19.60 26.23
N ILE A 94 -14.31 19.93 27.32
CA ILE A 94 -13.16 19.16 27.80
C ILE A 94 -13.57 17.72 28.12
N ARG A 95 -14.70 17.52 28.81
CA ARG A 95 -15.20 16.18 29.12
C ARG A 95 -15.56 15.38 27.87
N GLY A 96 -16.16 16.01 26.87
CA GLY A 96 -16.50 15.37 25.59
C GLY A 96 -15.27 14.88 24.83
N GLU A 97 -14.27 15.74 24.67
CA GLU A 97 -13.03 15.40 23.94
C GLU A 97 -12.20 14.34 24.68
N LEU A 98 -12.05 14.44 26.01
CA LEU A 98 -11.35 13.43 26.80
C LEU A 98 -12.07 12.07 26.78
N GLN A 99 -13.40 12.06 26.79
CA GLN A 99 -14.15 10.82 26.64
C GLN A 99 -13.96 10.21 25.24
N SER A 100 -13.93 11.03 24.20
CA SER A 100 -13.64 10.61 22.83
C SER A 100 -12.23 10.02 22.69
N LEU A 101 -11.22 10.66 23.28
CA LEU A 101 -9.86 10.14 23.32
C LEU A 101 -9.80 8.80 24.06
N ARG A 102 -10.42 8.72 25.24
CA ARG A 102 -10.50 7.49 26.04
C ARG A 102 -11.09 6.34 25.23
N PHE A 103 -12.18 6.55 24.49
CA PHE A 103 -12.75 5.48 23.67
C PHE A 103 -11.86 5.06 22.49
N ARG A 104 -10.99 5.93 21.98
CA ARG A 104 -10.05 5.59 20.92
C ARG A 104 -8.86 4.80 21.44
N LEU A 105 -8.35 5.14 22.62
CA LEU A 105 -7.18 4.48 23.23
C LEU A 105 -7.56 3.21 24.01
N MET A 106 -8.68 3.25 24.74
CA MET A 106 -9.17 2.16 25.59
C MET A 106 -10.44 1.58 24.96
N THR A 107 -10.25 0.81 23.89
CA THR A 107 -11.34 0.20 23.11
C THR A 107 -12.12 -0.83 23.92
N ASP A 108 -11.46 -1.51 24.86
CA ASP A 108 -12.01 -2.39 25.89
C ASP A 108 -13.01 -1.71 26.83
N GLN A 109 -12.82 -0.42 27.12
CA GLN A 109 -13.70 0.32 28.03
C GLN A 109 -15.00 0.79 27.36
N ARG A 110 -15.18 0.53 26.06
CA ARG A 110 -16.42 0.82 25.34
C ARG A 110 -17.55 -0.08 25.85
N PRO A 111 -18.80 0.42 25.92
CA PRO A 111 -19.94 -0.41 26.34
C PRO A 111 -20.09 -1.70 25.52
N SER A 112 -19.75 -1.67 24.23
CA SER A 112 -19.78 -2.86 23.36
C SER A 112 -18.69 -3.88 23.71
N ALA A 113 -17.49 -3.43 24.07
CA ALA A 113 -16.39 -4.30 24.44
C ALA A 113 -16.61 -4.94 25.82
N LYS A 114 -17.20 -4.19 26.77
CA LYS A 114 -17.63 -4.72 28.07
C LYS A 114 -18.65 -5.86 27.94
N LYS A 115 -19.53 -5.84 26.93
CA LYS A 115 -20.49 -6.93 26.68
C LYS A 115 -19.83 -8.25 26.26
N VAL A 116 -18.62 -8.17 25.70
CA VAL A 116 -17.87 -9.33 25.19
C VAL A 116 -16.64 -9.61 26.06
N GLU A 117 -16.52 -8.95 27.22
CA GLU A 117 -15.36 -9.05 28.12
C GLU A 117 -14.00 -8.83 27.41
N ALA A 118 -14.01 -8.07 26.32
CA ALA A 118 -12.82 -7.81 25.53
C ALA A 118 -11.87 -6.92 26.34
N THR A 119 -10.64 -7.41 26.56
CA THR A 119 -9.62 -6.73 27.36
C THR A 119 -8.44 -6.35 26.46
N THR A 120 -7.97 -5.11 26.56
CA THR A 120 -6.76 -4.70 25.84
C THR A 120 -5.54 -5.22 26.59
N VAL A 121 -4.81 -6.14 26.00
CA VAL A 121 -3.58 -6.68 26.58
C VAL A 121 -2.40 -6.10 25.80
N SER A 122 -1.38 -5.60 26.50
CA SER A 122 -0.14 -5.21 25.83
C SER A 122 0.56 -6.45 25.28
N LEU A 123 1.15 -6.34 24.09
CA LEU A 123 1.90 -7.45 23.47
C LEU A 123 3.00 -7.97 24.42
N SER A 124 3.63 -7.07 25.18
CA SER A 124 4.61 -7.37 26.21
C SER A 124 4.06 -8.15 27.41
N ALA A 125 2.77 -7.98 27.76
CA ALA A 125 2.15 -8.76 28.83
C ALA A 125 1.86 -10.22 28.41
N ILE A 126 1.82 -10.50 27.10
CA ILE A 126 1.71 -11.86 26.56
C ILE A 126 3.09 -12.55 26.53
N ALA A 127 4.17 -11.77 26.60
CA ALA A 127 5.54 -12.24 26.55
C ALA A 127 6.05 -12.87 27.87
N LEU A 128 5.16 -13.05 28.85
CA LEU A 128 5.45 -13.82 30.07
C LEU A 128 5.24 -15.31 29.78
N SER A 129 6.32 -16.10 29.83
CA SER A 129 6.24 -17.56 29.85
C SER A 129 5.38 -18.03 31.05
N PRO A 130 4.70 -19.19 31.01
CA PRO A 130 4.01 -19.76 32.17
C PRO A 130 4.90 -19.91 33.43
N ASP A 131 6.23 -19.94 33.25
CA ASP A 131 7.22 -19.98 34.34
C ASP A 131 7.66 -18.59 34.84
N GLY A 132 7.12 -17.50 34.27
CA GLY A 132 7.39 -16.12 34.68
C GLY A 132 8.60 -15.46 34.03
N ASP A 133 9.31 -16.16 33.14
CA ASP A 133 10.42 -15.58 32.39
C ASP A 133 9.92 -14.65 31.27
N GLU A 134 10.54 -13.47 31.17
CA GLU A 134 10.32 -12.50 30.09
C GLU A 134 10.89 -13.05 28.78
N MET A 135 10.02 -13.54 27.89
CA MET A 135 10.40 -13.87 26.52
C MET A 135 10.34 -12.59 25.68
N SER A 136 11.41 -12.23 24.98
CA SER A 136 11.35 -11.10 24.05
C SER A 136 10.25 -11.37 23.01
N PRO A 137 9.38 -10.41 22.67
CA PRO A 137 8.38 -10.58 21.62
C PRO A 137 9.01 -10.96 20.27
N GLU A 138 10.28 -10.63 20.05
CA GLU A 138 11.07 -11.06 18.89
C GLU A 138 11.29 -12.58 18.85
N ALA A 139 11.43 -13.23 20.00
CA ALA A 139 11.58 -14.69 20.12
C ALA A 139 10.24 -15.44 19.99
N MET A 140 9.11 -14.78 20.27
CA MET A 140 7.77 -15.33 19.98
C MET A 140 7.41 -15.27 18.49
N ILE A 141 8.01 -14.33 17.75
CA ILE A 141 7.74 -14.06 16.32
C ILE A 141 8.94 -14.50 15.47
N GLU A 142 9.70 -15.51 15.93
CA GLU A 142 10.76 -16.09 15.10
C GLU A 142 10.10 -16.95 14.01
N ASP A 143 10.19 -16.48 12.76
CA ASP A 143 9.80 -17.24 11.59
C ASP A 143 11.02 -18.03 11.11
N GLU A 144 11.09 -19.31 11.51
CA GLU A 144 12.21 -20.22 11.21
C GLU A 144 12.52 -20.31 9.69
N ASP A 145 11.51 -20.08 8.84
CA ASP A 145 11.62 -20.14 7.38
C ASP A 145 12.01 -18.78 6.75
N ALA A 146 12.09 -17.69 7.51
CA ALA A 146 12.37 -16.35 6.98
C ALA A 146 13.74 -16.26 6.30
N LEU A 147 14.78 -16.83 6.92
CA LEU A 147 16.13 -16.83 6.37
C LEU A 147 16.19 -17.63 5.07
N ALA A 148 15.68 -18.87 5.09
CA ALA A 148 15.67 -19.74 3.91
C ALA A 148 14.89 -19.13 2.74
N ARG A 149 13.73 -18.51 3.00
CA ARG A 149 12.95 -17.81 1.96
C ARG A 149 13.67 -16.58 1.42
N THR A 150 14.35 -15.82 2.28
CA THR A 150 15.10 -14.63 1.87
C THR A 150 16.30 -15.02 1.01
N GLU A 151 17.06 -16.05 1.39
CA GLU A 151 18.18 -16.57 0.61
C GLU A 151 17.73 -17.14 -0.72
N ALA A 152 16.63 -17.90 -0.74
CA ALA A 152 16.05 -18.43 -1.98
C ALA A 152 15.62 -17.29 -2.92
N ALA A 153 14.92 -16.27 -2.40
CA ALA A 153 14.48 -15.12 -3.19
C ALA A 153 15.65 -14.28 -3.71
N ALA A 154 16.69 -14.07 -2.89
CA ALA A 154 17.90 -13.38 -3.31
C ALA A 154 18.66 -14.16 -4.40
N SER A 155 18.75 -15.49 -4.25
CA SER A 155 19.34 -16.38 -5.25
C SER A 155 18.57 -16.33 -6.58
N ASP A 156 17.24 -16.41 -6.54
CA ASP A 156 16.38 -16.30 -7.72
C ASP A 156 16.55 -14.95 -8.43
N TYR A 157 16.60 -13.85 -7.67
CA TYR A 157 16.81 -12.51 -8.22
C TYR A 157 18.16 -12.37 -8.94
N LEU A 158 19.23 -12.88 -8.32
CA LEU A 158 20.57 -12.87 -8.92
C LEU A 158 20.65 -13.78 -10.15
N ALA A 159 19.96 -14.93 -10.14
CA ALA A 159 19.88 -15.83 -11.26
C ALA A 159 19.16 -15.19 -12.46
N ASP A 160 18.01 -14.55 -12.23
CA ASP A 160 17.26 -13.86 -13.29
C ASP A 160 18.09 -12.70 -13.89
N GLY A 161 18.81 -11.92 -13.06
CA GLY A 161 19.72 -10.88 -13.55
C GLY A 161 20.90 -11.41 -14.37
N ALA A 162 21.47 -12.56 -13.97
CA ALA A 162 22.53 -13.22 -14.74
C ALA A 162 22.02 -13.76 -16.09
N ILE A 163 20.79 -14.30 -16.11
CA ILE A 163 20.12 -14.77 -17.32
C ILE A 163 19.95 -13.62 -18.32
N ASP A 164 19.44 -12.47 -17.88
CA ASP A 164 19.24 -11.31 -18.76
C ASP A 164 20.57 -10.82 -19.34
N SER A 165 21.62 -10.74 -18.52
CA SER A 165 22.96 -10.36 -18.96
C SER A 165 23.56 -11.32 -20.00
N LEU A 166 23.35 -12.63 -19.85
CA LEU A 166 23.77 -13.64 -20.84
C LEU A 166 23.01 -13.51 -22.16
N ILE A 167 21.71 -13.25 -22.09
CA ILE A 167 20.88 -13.05 -23.29
C ILE A 167 21.29 -11.76 -24.01
N ASP A 168 21.57 -10.67 -23.27
CA ASP A 168 22.09 -9.42 -23.83
C ASP A 168 23.41 -9.65 -24.57
N ALA A 169 24.38 -10.31 -23.94
CA ALA A 169 25.67 -10.63 -24.55
C ALA A 169 25.52 -11.49 -25.83
N TYR A 170 24.60 -12.47 -25.81
CA TYR A 170 24.29 -13.28 -26.99
C TYR A 170 23.67 -12.45 -28.13
N VAL A 171 22.71 -11.58 -27.83
CA VAL A 171 22.08 -10.70 -28.82
C VAL A 171 23.09 -9.72 -29.39
N ASP A 172 24.00 -9.20 -28.57
CA ASP A 172 25.07 -8.30 -28.99
C ASP A 172 26.06 -9.00 -29.94
N GLN A 173 26.46 -10.25 -29.63
CA GLN A 173 27.28 -11.06 -30.53
C GLN A 173 26.59 -11.28 -31.88
N LEU A 174 25.29 -11.60 -31.88
CA LEU A 174 24.52 -11.75 -33.12
C LEU A 174 24.39 -10.43 -33.88
N ARG A 175 24.24 -9.31 -33.18
CA ARG A 175 24.18 -7.97 -33.80
C ARG A 175 25.50 -7.66 -34.49
N GLN A 176 26.64 -7.91 -33.84
CA GLN A 176 27.96 -7.71 -34.44
C GLN A 176 28.15 -8.54 -35.71
N VAL A 177 27.87 -9.86 -35.64
CA VAL A 177 27.97 -10.76 -36.80
C VAL A 177 27.01 -10.36 -37.93
N GLY A 178 25.78 -9.95 -37.58
CA GLY A 178 24.79 -9.48 -38.56
C GLY A 178 25.22 -8.20 -39.27
N VAL A 179 25.73 -7.22 -38.53
CA VAL A 179 26.26 -5.96 -39.08
C VAL A 179 27.47 -6.22 -39.97
N GLU A 180 28.39 -7.11 -39.58
CA GLU A 180 29.53 -7.50 -40.42
C GLU A 180 29.11 -8.20 -41.72
N ALA A 181 28.10 -9.07 -41.65
CA ALA A 181 27.55 -9.73 -42.83
C ALA A 181 26.90 -8.73 -43.79
N LEU A 182 26.15 -7.75 -43.27
CA LEU A 182 25.57 -6.66 -44.06
C LEU A 182 26.66 -5.80 -44.72
N ARG A 183 27.76 -5.52 -44.03
CA ARG A 183 28.92 -4.80 -44.59
C ARG A 183 29.61 -5.56 -45.74
N ARG A 184 29.63 -6.89 -45.69
CA ARG A 184 30.30 -7.73 -46.71
C ARG A 184 29.40 -8.05 -47.91
N ARG A 185 28.10 -7.82 -47.84
CA ARG A 185 27.15 -8.19 -48.89
C ARG A 185 27.31 -7.27 -50.11
N PRO A 186 27.64 -7.80 -51.31
CA PRO A 186 27.72 -6.99 -52.51
C PRO A 186 26.33 -6.47 -52.88
N ARG A 187 26.19 -5.14 -53.00
CA ARG A 187 24.92 -4.51 -53.38
C ARG A 187 24.57 -4.87 -54.83
N PRO A 188 23.29 -5.18 -55.14
CA PRO A 188 22.87 -5.37 -56.52
C PRO A 188 23.02 -4.05 -57.29
N LYS A 189 23.76 -4.08 -58.42
CA LYS A 189 24.07 -2.92 -59.28
C LYS A 189 22.87 -2.06 -59.70
N ARG A 190 21.63 -2.58 -59.61
CA ARG A 190 20.40 -1.86 -59.95
C ARG A 190 20.00 -0.80 -58.91
N GLU A 191 20.25 -1.03 -57.63
CA GLU A 191 19.89 -0.09 -56.56
C GLU A 191 20.96 0.99 -56.37
N GLU A 192 22.24 0.65 -56.59
CA GLU A 192 23.33 1.64 -56.65
C GLU A 192 23.16 2.64 -57.80
N ALA A 193 22.59 2.20 -58.93
CA ALA A 193 22.30 3.09 -60.06
C ALA A 193 21.14 4.07 -59.77
N ALA A 194 20.17 3.68 -58.94
CA ALA A 194 19.08 4.55 -58.50
C ALA A 194 19.57 5.58 -57.46
N LEU A 195 20.37 5.16 -56.48
CA LEU A 195 20.96 6.04 -55.45
C LEU A 195 22.05 6.99 -56.01
N ARG A 196 22.72 6.65 -57.10
CA ARG A 196 23.68 7.55 -57.78
C ARG A 196 23.02 8.76 -58.45
N ARG A 197 21.71 8.75 -58.65
CA ARG A 197 20.97 9.84 -59.28
C ARG A 197 20.60 10.97 -58.30
N GLU A 198 20.64 10.73 -56.99
CA GLU A 198 20.20 11.68 -55.97
C GLU A 198 21.36 12.17 -55.08
N GLY A 199 22.00 13.27 -55.48
CA GLY A 199 22.62 14.24 -54.57
C GLY A 199 24.00 13.94 -53.93
N PRO A 200 24.63 14.95 -53.31
CA PRO A 200 26.01 14.88 -52.84
C PRO A 200 26.16 14.09 -51.53
N ARG A 201 27.21 13.27 -51.46
CA ARG A 201 27.49 12.29 -50.41
C ARG A 201 27.81 12.94 -49.06
N LEU A 202 26.81 13.15 -48.23
CA LEU A 202 27.00 13.26 -46.79
C LEU A 202 27.27 11.87 -46.22
N ARG A 203 28.31 11.72 -45.40
CA ARG A 203 28.61 10.46 -44.70
C ARG A 203 27.44 10.16 -43.76
N HIS A 204 26.51 9.30 -44.18
CA HIS A 204 25.41 8.87 -43.34
C HIS A 204 25.95 8.27 -42.04
N ALA A 205 25.27 8.55 -40.92
CA ALA A 205 25.61 8.05 -39.58
C ALA A 205 25.66 6.51 -39.49
N THR A 206 25.13 5.80 -40.49
CA THR A 206 25.09 4.32 -40.58
C THR A 206 26.27 3.69 -41.33
N HIS A 207 27.33 4.45 -41.64
CA HIS A 207 28.55 3.93 -42.30
C HIS A 207 28.30 3.10 -43.57
N GLY A 208 27.27 3.44 -44.35
CA GLY A 208 26.98 2.77 -45.62
C GLY A 208 26.16 1.47 -45.51
N ILE A 209 25.48 1.23 -44.39
CA ILE A 209 24.48 0.14 -44.25
C ILE A 209 23.10 0.70 -44.60
N ASP A 210 22.30 -0.07 -45.34
CA ASP A 210 20.91 0.27 -45.64
C ASP A 210 20.08 0.28 -44.33
N PRO A 211 19.44 1.41 -43.97
CA PRO A 211 18.64 1.50 -42.74
C PRO A 211 17.53 0.45 -42.68
N THR A 212 16.93 0.08 -43.81
CA THR A 212 15.82 -0.89 -43.83
C THR A 212 16.28 -2.32 -43.57
N GLU A 213 17.51 -2.68 -43.97
CA GLU A 213 18.09 -3.99 -43.65
C GLU A 213 18.52 -4.08 -42.18
N LEU A 214 18.96 -2.95 -41.60
CA LEU A 214 19.31 -2.85 -40.19
C LEU A 214 18.08 -2.98 -39.29
N GLU A 215 16.98 -2.29 -39.61
CA GLU A 215 15.69 -2.44 -38.90
C GLU A 215 15.16 -3.89 -38.95
N LYS A 216 15.27 -4.56 -40.10
CA LYS A 216 14.88 -5.97 -40.24
C LYS A 216 15.75 -6.89 -39.37
N LEU A 217 17.05 -6.60 -39.26
CA LEU A 217 17.96 -7.35 -38.39
C LEU A 217 17.56 -7.17 -36.92
N GLU A 218 17.31 -5.94 -36.48
CA GLU A 218 16.91 -5.64 -35.10
C GLU A 218 15.57 -6.25 -34.73
N ALA A 219 14.56 -6.16 -35.60
CA ALA A 219 13.26 -6.80 -35.40
C ALA A 219 13.37 -8.33 -35.25
N LYS A 220 14.28 -8.95 -36.04
CA LYS A 220 14.56 -10.38 -35.93
C LYS A 220 15.26 -10.72 -34.62
N LEU A 221 16.27 -9.95 -34.21
CA LEU A 221 17.00 -10.16 -32.96
C LEU A 221 16.08 -9.99 -31.74
N SER A 222 15.17 -9.01 -31.77
CA SER A 222 14.16 -8.82 -30.72
C SER A 222 13.25 -10.04 -30.56
N ARG A 223 12.82 -10.65 -31.67
CA ARG A 223 11.99 -11.87 -31.64
C ARG A 223 12.79 -13.09 -31.15
N ASP A 224 14.01 -13.25 -31.65
CA ASP A 224 14.88 -14.36 -31.24
C ASP A 224 15.23 -14.26 -29.74
N ARG A 225 15.41 -13.03 -29.21
CA ARG A 225 15.58 -12.77 -27.76
C ARG A 225 14.42 -13.31 -26.94
N GLU A 226 13.18 -12.96 -27.31
CA GLU A 226 11.98 -13.37 -26.59
C GLU A 226 11.80 -14.89 -26.59
N ILE A 227 12.03 -15.54 -27.73
CA ILE A 227 11.98 -17.01 -27.87
C ILE A 227 13.01 -17.68 -26.94
N VAL A 228 14.24 -17.14 -26.89
CA VAL A 228 15.32 -17.70 -26.08
C VAL A 228 15.04 -17.52 -24.59
N ALA A 229 14.61 -16.32 -24.16
CA ALA A 229 14.26 -16.03 -22.77
C ALA A 229 13.17 -17.00 -22.26
N ARG A 230 12.07 -17.14 -23.02
CA ARG A 230 10.96 -18.00 -22.62
C ARG A 230 11.29 -19.50 -22.64
N ARG A 231 12.03 -19.96 -23.66
CA ARG A 231 12.28 -21.41 -23.83
C ARG A 231 13.42 -21.94 -22.97
N VAL A 232 14.53 -21.21 -22.87
CA VAL A 232 15.74 -21.69 -22.20
C VAL A 232 15.61 -21.58 -20.69
N PHE A 233 14.93 -20.53 -20.20
CA PHE A 233 14.91 -20.20 -18.77
C PHE A 233 13.54 -20.27 -18.10
N GLN A 234 12.43 -20.02 -18.84
CA GLN A 234 11.06 -20.02 -18.27
C GLN A 234 10.26 -21.29 -18.58
N THR A 235 10.89 -22.34 -19.14
CA THR A 235 10.29 -23.65 -19.41
C THR A 235 9.04 -23.65 -20.32
N ALA A 236 8.78 -22.58 -21.08
CA ALA A 236 7.65 -22.53 -22.01
C ALA A 236 7.70 -23.69 -23.03
N THR A 237 6.55 -24.26 -23.38
CA THR A 237 6.52 -25.38 -24.33
C THR A 237 6.76 -24.89 -25.76
N LEU A 238 7.17 -25.81 -26.65
CA LEU A 238 7.36 -25.47 -28.07
C LEU A 238 6.04 -25.08 -28.75
N ASP A 239 4.92 -25.55 -28.21
CA ASP A 239 3.59 -25.33 -28.76
C ASP A 239 3.15 -23.89 -28.47
N ASP A 240 3.29 -23.45 -27.20
CA ASP A 240 2.98 -22.08 -26.76
C ASP A 240 3.80 -21.03 -27.54
N LEU A 241 5.09 -21.30 -27.75
CA LEU A 241 5.96 -20.39 -28.50
C LEU A 241 5.64 -20.36 -29.99
N SER A 242 5.19 -21.47 -30.56
CA SER A 242 4.83 -21.53 -31.99
C SER A 242 3.55 -20.76 -32.30
N THR A 243 2.56 -20.80 -31.39
CA THR A 243 1.30 -20.07 -31.51
C THR A 243 1.49 -18.57 -31.29
N GLU A 244 2.32 -18.17 -30.32
CA GLU A 244 2.55 -16.76 -30.00
C GLU A 244 3.45 -16.04 -31.01
N THR A 245 4.52 -16.69 -31.47
CA THR A 245 5.53 -16.03 -32.33
C THR A 245 5.27 -16.20 -33.83
N GLY A 246 4.31 -17.07 -34.21
CA GLY A 246 4.01 -17.42 -35.61
C GLY A 246 5.14 -18.19 -36.31
N VAL A 247 6.09 -18.74 -35.55
CA VAL A 247 7.25 -19.48 -36.03
C VAL A 247 7.00 -20.99 -35.89
N THR A 248 7.44 -21.78 -36.87
CA THR A 248 7.27 -23.24 -36.79
C THR A 248 8.02 -23.85 -35.60
N LYS A 249 7.47 -24.90 -35.00
CA LYS A 249 8.08 -25.60 -33.84
C LYS A 249 9.53 -26.01 -34.07
N GLU A 250 9.84 -26.52 -35.27
CA GLU A 250 11.20 -26.91 -35.64
C GLU A 250 12.14 -25.70 -35.73
N ARG A 251 11.64 -24.54 -36.21
CA ARG A 251 12.43 -23.31 -36.23
C ARG A 251 12.71 -22.78 -34.83
N VAL A 252 11.73 -22.82 -33.92
CA VAL A 252 11.92 -22.49 -32.48
C VAL A 252 12.98 -23.42 -31.85
N ARG A 253 12.92 -24.73 -32.13
CA ARG A 253 13.92 -25.71 -31.67
C ARG A 253 15.33 -25.38 -32.18
N GLN A 254 15.47 -24.99 -33.44
CA GLN A 254 16.79 -24.65 -34.01
C GLN A 254 17.37 -23.38 -33.40
N ILE A 255 16.55 -22.34 -33.23
CA ILE A 255 16.96 -21.08 -32.59
C ILE A 255 17.44 -21.36 -31.17
N THR A 256 16.67 -22.12 -30.41
CA THR A 256 16.95 -22.40 -28.99
C THR A 256 18.17 -23.31 -28.82
N LYS A 257 18.35 -24.34 -29.67
CA LYS A 257 19.55 -25.18 -29.68
C LYS A 257 20.82 -24.38 -30.01
N ARG A 258 20.73 -23.44 -30.97
CA ARG A 258 21.86 -22.57 -31.32
C ARG A 258 22.18 -21.59 -30.21
N ALA A 259 21.16 -20.96 -29.64
CA ALA A 259 21.30 -20.01 -28.54
C ALA A 259 21.90 -20.67 -27.30
N ALA A 260 21.43 -21.85 -26.91
CA ALA A 260 21.98 -22.58 -25.76
C ALA A 260 23.49 -22.87 -25.93
N LYS A 261 23.92 -23.24 -27.14
CA LYS A 261 25.34 -23.46 -27.43
C LYS A 261 26.15 -22.16 -27.33
N ALA A 262 25.67 -21.08 -27.94
CA ALA A 262 26.36 -19.79 -27.93
C ALA A 262 26.43 -19.19 -26.51
N ILE A 263 25.34 -19.25 -25.75
CA ILE A 263 25.28 -18.78 -24.36
C ILE A 263 26.26 -19.58 -23.48
N ALA A 264 26.36 -20.90 -23.67
CA ALA A 264 27.33 -21.71 -22.94
C ALA A 264 28.78 -21.33 -23.28
N GLU A 265 29.07 -21.01 -24.55
CA GLU A 265 30.39 -20.52 -24.96
C GLU A 265 30.71 -19.14 -24.36
N ILE A 266 29.73 -18.22 -24.34
CA ILE A 266 29.87 -16.89 -23.71
C ILE A 266 30.11 -17.02 -22.21
N ALA A 267 29.32 -17.84 -21.52
CA ALA A 267 29.45 -18.06 -20.08
C ALA A 267 30.81 -18.67 -19.70
N ALA A 268 31.38 -19.51 -20.57
CA ALA A 268 32.71 -20.09 -20.36
C ALA A 268 33.86 -19.11 -20.65
N ALA A 269 33.65 -18.10 -21.51
CA ALA A 269 34.67 -17.16 -21.94
C ALA A 269 34.72 -15.88 -21.10
N ASP A 270 33.58 -15.42 -20.57
CA ASP A 270 33.48 -14.17 -19.83
C ASP A 270 33.71 -14.39 -18.32
N PRO A 271 34.72 -13.75 -17.70
CA PRO A 271 35.04 -13.92 -16.28
C PRO A 271 33.89 -13.52 -15.34
N ARG A 272 32.92 -12.72 -15.81
CA ARG A 272 31.73 -12.35 -15.03
C ARG A 272 30.87 -13.55 -14.64
N PHE A 273 30.89 -14.63 -15.44
CA PHE A 273 30.09 -15.82 -15.22
C PHE A 273 30.90 -17.02 -14.70
N ALA A 274 32.20 -16.83 -14.43
CA ALA A 274 33.10 -17.90 -13.97
C ALA A 274 32.60 -18.58 -12.69
N VAL A 275 32.09 -17.80 -11.74
CA VAL A 275 31.52 -18.32 -10.49
C VAL A 275 30.31 -19.24 -10.77
N MET A 276 29.48 -18.92 -11.77
CA MET A 276 28.32 -19.77 -12.12
C MET A 276 28.74 -21.10 -12.78
N ALA A 277 29.88 -21.13 -13.46
CA ALA A 277 30.41 -22.35 -14.08
C ALA A 277 30.97 -23.33 -13.03
N GLU A 278 31.49 -22.82 -11.91
CA GLU A 278 32.05 -23.63 -10.81
C GLU A 278 30.95 -24.29 -9.94
N TYR A 279 29.78 -23.66 -9.80
CA TYR A 279 28.62 -24.18 -9.04
C TYR A 279 27.72 -25.14 -9.85
N GLY A 280 28.28 -25.89 -10.80
CA GLY A 280 27.57 -26.83 -11.70
C GLY A 280 26.88 -28.04 -11.04
N VAL A 281 26.34 -27.89 -9.83
CA VAL A 281 25.37 -28.82 -9.26
C VAL A 281 24.04 -28.61 -9.97
N ARG A 282 23.45 -29.72 -10.45
CA ARG A 282 22.12 -29.74 -11.08
C ARG A 282 21.12 -29.05 -10.16
N ALA A 283 20.76 -27.80 -10.46
CA ALA A 283 19.71 -27.10 -9.73
C ALA A 283 18.44 -27.96 -9.74
N ALA A 284 17.88 -28.19 -8.55
CA ALA A 284 16.56 -28.82 -8.44
C ALA A 284 15.60 -28.02 -9.33
N LYS A 285 14.72 -28.72 -10.07
CA LYS A 285 13.70 -28.07 -10.92
C LYS A 285 13.07 -26.93 -10.15
N ARG A 286 13.16 -25.70 -10.69
CA ARG A 286 12.49 -24.49 -10.19
C ARG A 286 11.07 -24.89 -9.81
N ARG A 287 10.79 -25.02 -8.50
CA ARG A 287 9.44 -25.32 -8.03
C ARG A 287 8.63 -24.11 -8.47
N GLN A 288 7.72 -24.30 -9.43
CA GLN A 288 6.70 -23.30 -9.64
C GLN A 288 6.05 -23.06 -8.28
N PRO A 289 5.87 -21.79 -7.85
CA PRO A 289 5.11 -21.53 -6.65
C PRO A 289 3.77 -22.23 -6.82
N ALA A 290 3.46 -23.16 -5.90
CA ALA A 290 2.15 -23.77 -5.86
C ALA A 290 1.12 -22.64 -5.90
N PRO A 291 0.01 -22.76 -6.66
CA PRO A 291 -1.04 -21.75 -6.64
C PRO A 291 -1.36 -21.49 -5.17
N SER A 292 -1.15 -20.26 -4.72
CA SER A 292 -1.38 -19.87 -3.34
C SER A 292 -2.79 -20.28 -2.99
N THR A 293 -2.94 -21.35 -2.22
CA THR A 293 -4.16 -21.58 -1.46
C THR A 293 -4.19 -20.45 -0.47
N LEU A 294 -4.76 -19.33 -0.90
CA LEU A 294 -5.24 -18.25 -0.04
C LEU A 294 -6.23 -18.94 0.89
N ALA A 295 -5.75 -19.48 2.00
CA ALA A 295 -6.60 -19.76 3.13
C ALA A 295 -7.23 -18.40 3.45
N PRO A 296 -8.54 -18.23 3.22
CA PRO A 296 -9.15 -16.94 3.44
C PRO A 296 -8.94 -16.57 4.90
N LEU A 297 -8.39 -15.37 5.13
CA LEU A 297 -8.25 -14.74 6.45
C LEU A 297 -9.60 -14.62 7.18
N LEU A 298 -10.71 -14.79 6.45
CA LEU A 298 -12.06 -14.78 6.96
C LEU A 298 -12.51 -16.21 7.31
N PRO A 299 -13.14 -16.41 8.48
CA PRO A 299 -13.70 -17.69 8.85
C PRO A 299 -14.76 -18.13 7.82
N ASP A 300 -14.75 -19.42 7.48
CA ASP A 300 -15.64 -19.99 6.49
C ASP A 300 -17.11 -19.81 6.92
N ALA A 301 -17.87 -19.07 6.10
CA ALA A 301 -19.27 -18.75 6.35
C ALA A 301 -20.17 -20.00 6.37
N SER A 302 -19.68 -21.14 5.87
CA SER A 302 -20.41 -22.40 5.88
C SER A 302 -20.39 -23.11 7.23
N LEU A 303 -19.51 -22.71 8.16
CA LEU A 303 -19.36 -23.33 9.48
C LEU A 303 -20.60 -23.11 10.38
N PRO A 304 -20.99 -24.10 11.19
CA PRO A 304 -22.27 -24.10 11.91
C PRO A 304 -22.43 -22.95 12.92
N HIS A 305 -21.33 -22.47 13.53
CA HIS A 305 -21.36 -21.32 14.44
C HIS A 305 -21.62 -19.98 13.72
N ASN A 306 -21.30 -19.89 12.42
CA ASN A 306 -21.55 -18.70 11.60
C ASN A 306 -22.98 -18.68 11.01
N ARG A 307 -23.73 -19.78 11.11
CA ARG A 307 -25.13 -19.87 10.61
C ARG A 307 -26.17 -19.29 11.57
N LEU A 308 -25.78 -18.95 12.80
CA LEU A 308 -26.68 -18.46 13.85
C LEU A 308 -27.03 -16.96 13.71
N ALA A 309 -26.33 -16.22 12.85
CA ALA A 309 -26.62 -14.82 12.56
C ALA A 309 -27.03 -14.68 11.08
N ARG A 310 -28.33 -14.50 10.82
CA ARG A 310 -28.86 -14.22 9.48
C ARG A 310 -29.26 -12.76 9.38
N VAL A 311 -28.47 -11.95 8.68
CA VAL A 311 -28.87 -10.58 8.31
C VAL A 311 -29.83 -10.69 7.13
N ARG A 312 -31.10 -10.32 7.32
CA ARG A 312 -32.07 -10.12 6.24
C ARG A 312 -32.21 -8.63 5.98
N THR A 313 -31.99 -8.22 4.75
CA THR A 313 -32.43 -6.91 4.25
C THR A 313 -33.92 -6.99 3.96
N ILE A 314 -34.73 -6.29 4.74
CA ILE A 314 -36.18 -6.18 4.51
C ILE A 314 -36.39 -4.90 3.69
N ASP A 315 -37.03 -5.02 2.53
CA ASP A 315 -37.47 -3.85 1.77
C ASP A 315 -38.65 -3.18 2.48
N PRO A 316 -38.70 -1.83 2.56
CA PRO A 316 -39.70 -1.11 3.33
C PRO A 316 -41.16 -1.33 2.85
N VAL A 317 -41.34 -1.93 1.67
CA VAL A 317 -42.66 -2.26 1.11
C VAL A 317 -43.25 -3.53 1.75
N GLU A 318 -42.42 -4.46 2.23
CA GLU A 318 -42.86 -5.74 2.80
C GLU A 318 -43.42 -5.61 4.24
N LEU A 319 -43.16 -4.48 4.91
CA LEU A 319 -43.63 -4.19 6.28
C LEU A 319 -45.16 -4.01 6.42
N ARG A 320 -45.92 -4.00 5.32
CA ARG A 320 -47.37 -3.73 5.34
C ARG A 320 -48.26 -4.97 5.45
N THR A 321 -47.68 -6.17 5.43
CA THR A 321 -48.41 -7.42 5.60
C THR A 321 -47.91 -8.17 6.83
N PRO A 322 -48.76 -8.45 7.83
CA PRO A 322 -48.36 -9.28 8.96
C PRO A 322 -48.21 -10.74 8.47
N SER A 323 -46.99 -11.16 8.18
CA SER A 323 -46.65 -12.57 7.98
C SER A 323 -46.45 -13.21 9.35
N VAL A 324 -47.38 -14.09 9.72
CA VAL A 324 -47.23 -14.98 10.88
C VAL A 324 -46.22 -16.08 10.47
N ALA A 325 -45.02 -16.04 11.05
CA ALA A 325 -44.06 -17.13 10.96
C ALA A 325 -43.82 -17.72 12.37
N PRO A 326 -43.65 -19.06 12.47
CA PRO A 326 -43.71 -19.77 13.74
C PRO A 326 -42.48 -19.54 14.61
N VAL A 327 -42.72 -19.51 15.91
CA VAL A 327 -41.75 -19.40 17.00
C VAL A 327 -40.81 -20.61 16.99
N ALA A 328 -39.61 -20.47 16.41
CA ALA A 328 -38.49 -21.38 16.62
C ALA A 328 -37.17 -20.73 16.15
N SER A 329 -36.69 -19.71 16.86
CA SER A 329 -35.26 -19.38 17.05
C SER A 329 -35.15 -18.03 17.75
N GLU A 330 -34.47 -18.00 18.90
CA GLU A 330 -34.06 -16.76 19.55
C GLU A 330 -32.94 -16.13 18.71
N GLY A 331 -33.30 -15.21 17.82
CA GLY A 331 -32.38 -14.43 17.00
C GLY A 331 -32.39 -12.95 17.40
N VAL A 332 -31.22 -12.32 17.44
CA VAL A 332 -31.10 -10.87 17.64
C VAL A 332 -31.30 -10.17 16.31
N GLU A 333 -32.39 -9.41 16.17
CA GLU A 333 -32.71 -8.64 14.97
C GLU A 333 -32.12 -7.21 15.06
N ALA A 334 -31.31 -6.82 14.08
CA ALA A 334 -30.80 -5.46 13.95
C ALA A 334 -31.48 -4.76 12.77
N ILE A 335 -32.34 -3.78 13.05
CA ILE A 335 -33.05 -2.98 12.05
C ILE A 335 -32.15 -1.82 11.62
N ARG A 336 -31.72 -1.82 10.35
CA ARG A 336 -31.06 -0.66 9.74
C ARG A 336 -32.14 0.24 9.13
N LEU A 337 -32.49 1.33 9.83
CA LEU A 337 -33.30 2.40 9.26
C LEU A 337 -32.45 3.12 8.21
N ALA A 338 -32.74 2.90 6.93
CA ALA A 338 -32.12 3.67 5.85
C ALA A 338 -32.54 5.14 6.00
N ALA A 339 -31.55 6.04 5.99
CA ALA A 339 -31.78 7.48 6.01
C ALA A 339 -32.65 7.86 4.81
N VAL A 340 -33.80 8.48 5.10
CA VAL A 340 -34.66 9.10 4.10
C VAL A 340 -33.84 10.21 3.42
N PRO A 341 -33.61 10.16 2.09
CA PRO A 341 -32.99 11.28 1.40
C PRO A 341 -33.93 12.50 1.49
N PRO A 342 -33.40 13.72 1.75
CA PRO A 342 -34.24 14.91 1.78
C PRO A 342 -34.88 15.09 0.40
N SER A 343 -36.21 15.13 0.38
CA SER A 343 -37.00 15.36 -0.82
C SER A 343 -36.65 16.72 -1.42
N ALA A 344 -36.00 16.69 -2.57
CA ALA A 344 -35.91 17.83 -3.48
C ALA A 344 -37.25 17.99 -4.21
N GLY A 345 -37.90 19.13 -4.03
CA GLY A 345 -38.77 19.72 -5.05
C GLY A 345 -40.26 19.90 -4.73
N LEU A 346 -40.64 21.19 -4.67
CA LEU A 346 -41.84 21.83 -5.26
C LEU A 346 -43.17 21.75 -4.48
N HIS A 347 -43.54 22.83 -3.78
CA HIS A 347 -44.33 23.95 -4.33
C HIS A 347 -44.40 25.13 -3.34
#